data_AF-A0A975WNF9-F1
#
_entry.id   AF-A0A975WNF9-F1
#
_cell.length_a   1.000
_cell.length_b   1.000
_cell.length_c   1.000
_cell.angle_alpha   90.00
_cell.angle_beta   90.00
_cell.angle_gamma   90.00
#
_symmetry.space_group_name_H-M   'P 1'
#
loop_
_entity.id
_entity.type
_entity.pdbx_description
1 polymer ?
#
loop_
_entity_poly.entity_id
_entity_poly.type
_entity_poly.pdbx_seq_one_letter_code
_entity_poly.pdbx_strand_id
1 'polypeptide(L)'
;MTSTTPTPQEPTLAQKQAQLAENLAKVDRAQFRRRAKAAPPQPSKAVTLEDHILEVSDDLLRVSAGFQSVLTLLDLQAGDMPDSIGLHALISPLKRQIDQNADRLQALV
;
A
#
# COMPACT_ATOMS: atom_id res chain seq x y z
N MET A 1 -39.56 -6.59 62.09
CA MET A 1 -38.34 -6.09 61.42
C MET A 1 -37.37 -7.27 61.44
N THR A 2 -36.97 -7.94 60.35
CA THR A 2 -36.60 -7.46 59.03
C THR A 2 -36.41 -8.66 58.08
N SER A 3 -36.81 -8.46 56.82
CA SER A 3 -36.23 -8.97 55.58
C SER A 3 -35.84 -10.45 55.47
N THR A 4 -36.74 -11.27 54.91
CA THR A 4 -36.34 -12.46 54.14
C THR A 4 -36.10 -12.05 52.70
N THR A 5 -34.83 -11.81 52.39
CA THR A 5 -34.25 -11.69 51.05
C THR A 5 -34.72 -12.86 50.17
N PRO A 6 -35.35 -12.64 49.00
CA PRO A 6 -35.64 -13.73 48.09
C PRO A 6 -34.32 -14.19 47.45
N THR A 7 -33.99 -15.44 47.71
CA THR A 7 -32.90 -16.23 47.13
C THR A 7 -32.94 -16.18 45.60
N PRO A 8 -31.80 -16.08 44.90
CA PRO A 8 -31.78 -16.14 43.43
C PRO A 8 -32.29 -17.51 42.97
N GLN A 9 -33.46 -17.55 42.34
CA GLN A 9 -33.96 -18.77 41.71
C GLN A 9 -33.01 -19.17 40.58
N GLU A 10 -32.42 -20.36 40.67
CA GLU A 10 -31.68 -20.93 39.54
C GLU A 10 -32.65 -21.12 38.37
N PRO A 11 -32.35 -20.56 37.18
CA PRO A 11 -33.25 -20.67 36.04
C PRO A 11 -33.35 -22.13 35.62
N THR A 12 -34.59 -22.60 35.43
CA THR A 12 -34.87 -23.97 34.98
C THR A 12 -34.23 -24.22 33.62
N LEU A 13 -33.90 -25.48 33.32
CA LEU A 13 -33.19 -25.86 32.09
C LEU A 13 -33.90 -25.35 30.82
N ALA A 14 -35.23 -25.32 30.82
CA ALA A 14 -36.04 -24.73 29.74
C ALA A 14 -35.83 -23.21 29.58
N GLN A 15 -35.67 -22.46 30.67
CA GLN A 15 -35.38 -21.03 30.63
C GLN A 15 -33.98 -20.75 30.09
N LYS A 16 -32.98 -21.56 30.49
CA LYS A 16 -31.62 -21.45 29.92
C LYS A 16 -31.60 -21.71 28.42
N GLN A 17 -32.37 -22.69 27.94
CA GLN A 17 -32.49 -22.98 26.49
C GLN A 17 -33.18 -21.85 25.74
N ALA A 18 -34.29 -21.32 26.26
CA ALA A 18 -34.99 -20.18 25.65
C ALA A 18 -34.08 -18.94 25.58
N GLN A 19 -33.32 -18.68 26.64
CA GLN A 19 -32.39 -17.55 26.71
C GLN A 19 -31.20 -17.74 25.76
N LEU A 20 -30.71 -18.96 25.57
CA LEU A 20 -29.68 -19.26 24.58
C LEU A 20 -30.18 -19.00 23.14
N ALA A 21 -31.39 -19.47 22.82
CA ALA A 21 -32.00 -19.27 21.50
C ALA A 21 -32.22 -17.79 21.20
N GLU A 22 -32.67 -17.00 22.18
CA GLU A 22 -32.83 -15.56 22.04
C GLU A 22 -31.50 -14.83 21.82
N ASN A 23 -30.45 -15.23 22.56
CA ASN A 23 -29.12 -14.66 22.37
C ASN A 23 -28.54 -15.00 20.99
N LEU A 24 -28.73 -16.23 20.50
CA LEU A 24 -28.34 -16.60 19.14
C LEU A 24 -29.04 -15.73 18.09
N ALA A 25 -30.36 -15.56 18.21
CA ALA A 25 -31.13 -14.73 17.28
C ALA A 25 -30.69 -13.26 17.29
N LYS A 26 -30.30 -12.73 18.47
CA LYS A 26 -29.74 -11.37 18.60
C LYS A 26 -28.38 -11.26 17.93
N VAL A 27 -27.52 -12.27 18.07
CA VAL A 27 -26.20 -12.31 17.42
C VAL A 27 -26.37 -12.36 15.90
N ASP A 28 -27.24 -13.23 15.38
CA ASP A 28 -27.49 -13.33 13.94
C ASP A 28 -28.02 -12.02 13.37
N ARG A 29 -28.98 -11.38 14.06
CA ARG A 29 -29.52 -10.09 13.65
C ARG A 29 -28.47 -8.97 13.70
N ALA A 30 -27.56 -9.00 14.68
CA ALA A 30 -26.46 -8.06 14.79
C ALA A 30 -25.42 -8.29 13.68
N GLN A 31 -25.11 -9.54 13.35
CA GLN A 31 -24.21 -9.89 12.24
C GLN A 31 -24.80 -9.48 10.89
N PHE A 32 -26.09 -9.72 10.66
CA PHE A 32 -26.76 -9.30 9.44
C PHE A 32 -26.74 -7.77 9.28
N ARG A 33 -27.00 -7.01 10.36
CA ARG A 33 -26.88 -5.55 10.37
C ARG A 33 -25.45 -5.07 10.13
N ARG A 34 -24.44 -5.74 10.70
CA ARG A 34 -23.02 -5.42 10.45
C ARG A 34 -22.64 -5.67 9.00
N ARG A 35 -23.11 -6.76 8.38
CA ARG A 35 -22.87 -7.06 6.97
C ARG A 35 -23.62 -6.11 6.03
N ALA A 36 -24.85 -5.72 6.37
CA ALA A 36 -25.62 -4.73 5.61
C ALA A 36 -25.05 -3.31 5.73
N LYS A 37 -24.35 -3.00 6.83
CA LYS A 37 -23.69 -1.70 7.06
C LYS A 37 -22.21 -1.70 6.68
N ALA A 38 -21.63 -2.86 6.35
CA ALA A 38 -20.35 -2.91 5.69
C ALA A 38 -20.55 -2.30 4.30
N ALA A 39 -19.93 -1.15 4.07
CA ALA A 39 -19.86 -0.57 2.74
C ALA A 39 -19.34 -1.66 1.77
N PRO A 40 -19.79 -1.67 0.51
CA PRO A 40 -19.15 -2.49 -0.51
C PRO A 40 -17.64 -2.27 -0.42
N PRO A 41 -16.80 -3.31 -0.56
CA PRO A 41 -15.36 -3.09 -0.71
C PRO A 41 -15.21 -2.03 -1.79
N GLN A 42 -14.56 -0.91 -1.44
CA GLN A 42 -14.34 0.15 -2.40
C GLN A 42 -13.69 -0.50 -3.62
N PRO A 43 -14.18 -0.23 -4.85
CA PRO A 43 -13.50 -0.74 -6.02
C PRO A 43 -12.07 -0.24 -5.91
N SER A 44 -11.10 -1.16 -5.83
CA SER A 44 -9.69 -0.82 -6.05
C SER A 44 -9.67 0.05 -7.28
N LYS A 45 -9.28 1.32 -7.13
CA LYS A 45 -9.03 2.18 -8.30
C LYS A 45 -8.11 1.36 -9.19
N ALA A 46 -8.62 0.96 -10.36
CA ALA A 46 -7.80 0.31 -11.34
C ALA A 46 -6.74 1.35 -11.71
N VAL A 47 -5.49 1.09 -11.36
CA VAL A 47 -4.34 1.90 -11.80
C VAL A 47 -4.43 1.92 -13.31
N THR A 48 -4.55 3.10 -13.90
CA THR A 48 -4.64 3.21 -15.36
C THR A 48 -3.27 2.94 -15.96
N LEU A 49 -3.23 2.60 -17.25
CA LEU A 49 -1.96 2.48 -17.96
C LEU A 49 -1.18 3.81 -17.92
N GLU A 50 -1.89 4.94 -17.99
CA GLU A 50 -1.32 6.29 -17.90
C GLU A 50 -0.65 6.51 -16.54
N ASP A 51 -1.31 6.15 -15.44
CA ASP A 51 -0.75 6.24 -14.08
C ASP A 51 0.57 5.44 -13.98
N HIS A 52 0.61 4.25 -14.59
CA HIS A 52 1.80 3.41 -14.57
C HIS A 52 2.92 3.95 -15.47
N ILE A 53 2.59 4.54 -16.63
CA ILE A 53 3.60 5.17 -17.49
C ILE A 53 4.21 6.39 -16.78
N LEU A 54 3.41 7.18 -16.07
CA LEU A 54 3.91 8.30 -15.27
C LEU A 54 4.82 7.85 -14.13
N GLU A 55 4.43 6.80 -13.40
CA GLU A 55 5.24 6.21 -12.33
C GLU A 55 6.61 5.73 -12.85
N VAL A 56 6.61 4.93 -13.92
CA VAL A 56 7.86 4.42 -14.52
C VAL A 56 8.70 5.56 -15.09
N SER A 57 8.08 6.60 -15.65
CA SER A 57 8.80 7.77 -16.14
C SER A 57 9.51 8.53 -15.01
N ASP A 58 8.87 8.68 -13.84
CA ASP A 58 9.48 9.28 -12.66
C ASP A 58 10.66 8.45 -12.16
N ASP A 59 10.51 7.13 -12.10
CA ASP A 59 11.59 6.21 -11.72
C ASP A 59 12.80 6.32 -12.66
N LEU A 60 12.58 6.40 -13.98
CA LEU A 60 13.67 6.59 -14.95
C LEU A 60 14.36 7.93 -14.77
N LEU A 61 13.62 9.02 -14.56
CA LEU A 61 14.19 10.34 -14.30
C LEU A 61 15.03 10.34 -13.02
N ARG A 62 14.57 9.64 -11.98
CA ARG A 62 15.31 9.49 -10.73
C ARG A 62 16.62 8.73 -10.92
N VAL A 63 16.61 7.64 -11.68
CA VAL A 63 17.83 6.89 -12.02
C VAL A 63 18.77 7.76 -12.87
N SER A 64 18.25 8.52 -13.83
CA SER A 64 19.06 9.45 -14.64
C SER A 64 19.74 10.52 -13.78
N ALA A 65 19.03 11.11 -12.82
CA ALA A 65 19.60 12.07 -11.87
C ALA A 65 20.70 11.43 -10.99
N GLY A 66 20.52 10.16 -10.62
CA GLY A 66 21.55 9.38 -9.94
C GLY A 66 22.82 9.23 -10.80
N PHE A 67 22.67 8.87 -12.08
CA PHE A 67 23.80 8.81 -13.00
C PHE A 67 24.46 10.17 -13.21
N GLN A 68 23.71 11.25 -13.32
CA GLN A 68 24.28 12.60 -13.41
C GLN A 68 25.14 12.94 -12.19
N SER A 69 24.68 12.55 -11.00
CA SER A 69 25.42 12.77 -9.76
C SER A 69 26.73 12.00 -9.76
N VAL A 70 26.71 10.72 -10.19
CA VAL A 70 27.92 9.89 -10.31
C VAL A 70 28.89 10.47 -11.33
N LEU A 71 28.41 10.86 -12.52
CA LEU A 71 29.25 11.49 -13.55
C LEU A 71 29.92 12.75 -13.03
N THR A 72 29.17 13.59 -12.31
CA THR A 72 29.71 14.82 -11.69
C THR A 72 30.80 14.48 -10.67
N LEU A 73 30.63 13.45 -9.86
CA LEU A 73 31.66 13.01 -8.90
C LEU A 73 32.92 12.50 -9.62
N LEU A 74 32.76 11.78 -10.73
CA LEU A 74 33.88 11.31 -11.54
C LEU A 74 34.63 12.47 -12.18
N ASP A 75 33.93 13.50 -12.67
CA ASP A 75 34.53 14.71 -13.22
C ASP A 75 35.35 15.47 -12.16
N LEU A 76 34.85 15.53 -10.92
CA LEU A 76 35.57 16.14 -9.80
C LEU A 76 36.83 15.34 -9.42
N GLN A 77 36.83 14.02 -9.62
CA GLN A 77 37.95 13.12 -9.31
C GLN A 77 38.89 12.90 -10.51
N ALA A 78 38.65 13.56 -11.65
CA ALA A 78 39.36 13.31 -12.90
C ALA A 78 40.89 13.53 -12.82
N GLY A 79 41.35 14.35 -11.89
CA GLY A 79 42.78 14.58 -11.63
C GLY A 79 43.43 13.55 -10.70
N ASP A 80 42.65 12.91 -9.83
CA ASP A 80 43.17 12.07 -8.74
C ASP A 80 43.04 10.57 -9.02
N MET A 81 42.08 10.17 -9.86
CA MET A 81 41.83 8.76 -10.20
C MET A 81 41.86 8.57 -11.72
N PRO A 82 42.84 7.85 -12.28
CA PRO A 82 42.91 7.63 -13.74
C PRO A 82 41.71 6.85 -14.29
N ASP A 83 41.08 6.01 -13.46
CA ASP A 83 39.90 5.23 -13.83
C ASP A 83 38.63 6.07 -13.97
N SER A 84 38.60 7.29 -13.42
CA SER A 84 37.44 8.19 -13.46
C SER A 84 36.99 8.51 -14.89
N ILE A 85 37.94 8.71 -15.81
CA ILE A 85 37.69 8.99 -17.23
C ILE A 85 37.04 7.76 -17.89
N GLY A 86 37.56 6.56 -17.59
CA GLY A 86 37.01 5.31 -18.10
C GLY A 86 35.60 5.05 -17.60
N LEU A 87 35.37 5.22 -16.30
CA LEU A 87 34.05 5.09 -15.70
C LEU A 87 33.06 6.12 -16.24
N HIS A 88 33.50 7.37 -16.42
CA HIS A 88 32.68 8.42 -17.03
C HIS A 88 32.26 8.04 -18.46
N ALA A 89 33.19 7.52 -19.26
CA ALA A 89 32.92 7.07 -20.63
C ALA A 89 31.95 5.88 -20.70
N LEU A 90 31.92 5.01 -19.68
CA LEU A 90 30.99 3.89 -19.60
C LEU A 90 29.60 4.31 -19.12
N ILE A 91 29.51 5.25 -18.19
CA ILE A 91 28.25 5.67 -17.57
C ILE A 91 27.50 6.69 -18.42
N SER A 92 28.21 7.60 -19.09
CA SER A 92 27.58 8.68 -19.87
C SER A 92 26.62 8.17 -20.96
N PRO A 93 26.96 7.12 -21.75
CA PRO A 93 26.03 6.53 -22.71
C PRO A 93 24.78 5.91 -22.06
N LEU A 94 24.94 5.26 -20.90
CA LEU A 94 23.82 4.63 -20.19
C LEU A 94 22.83 5.69 -19.68
N LYS A 95 23.33 6.79 -19.12
CA LYS A 95 22.49 7.92 -18.73
C LYS A 95 21.68 8.43 -19.93
N ARG A 96 22.33 8.65 -21.08
CA ARG A 96 21.68 9.15 -22.29
C ARG A 96 20.57 8.22 -22.78
N GLN A 97 20.76 6.91 -22.69
CA GLN A 97 19.73 5.94 -23.05
C GLN A 97 18.52 6.02 -22.12
N ILE A 98 18.74 6.25 -20.82
CA ILE A 98 17.66 6.40 -19.85
C ILE A 98 16.88 7.69 -20.10
N ASP A 99 17.57 8.81 -20.35
CA ASP A 99 16.93 10.08 -20.72
C ASP A 99 16.02 9.90 -21.94
N GLN A 100 16.53 9.28 -23.00
CA GLN A 100 15.77 9.01 -24.22
C GLN A 100 14.58 8.09 -23.98
N ASN A 101 14.70 7.11 -23.09
CA ASN A 101 13.60 6.22 -22.75
C ASN A 101 12.53 6.94 -21.92
N ALA A 102 12.91 7.82 -21.00
CA ALA A 102 11.98 8.65 -20.26
C ALA A 102 11.21 9.60 -21.19
N ASP A 103 11.90 10.27 -22.11
CA ASP A 103 11.26 11.14 -23.11
C ASP A 103 10.26 10.37 -23.99
N ARG A 104 10.63 9.15 -24.40
CA ARG A 104 9.76 8.28 -25.21
C ARG A 104 8.53 7.79 -24.45
N LEU A 105 8.66 7.50 -23.16
CA LEU A 105 7.52 7.08 -22.33
C LEU A 105 6.59 8.25 -22.03
N GLN A 106 7.14 9.42 -21.71
CA GLN A 106 6.34 10.64 -21.50
C GLN A 106 5.57 11.05 -22.75
N ALA A 107 6.12 10.82 -23.95
CA ALA A 107 5.40 11.10 -25.20
C ALA A 107 4.19 10.17 -25.46
N LEU A 108 3.97 9.13 -24.65
CA LEU A 108 2.82 8.21 -24.76
C LEU A 108 1.63 8.61 -23.88
N VAL A 109 1.78 9.63 -23.03
CA VAL A 109 0.75 10.16 -22.10
C VAL A 109 0.41 11.58 -22.49
#